data_AF-A0A972IUJ5-F1
#
_entry.id   AF-A0A972IUJ5-F1
#
_cell.length_a   1.000
_cell.length_b   1.000
_cell.length_c   1.000
_cell.angle_alpha   90.00
_cell.angle_beta   90.00
_cell.angle_gamma   90.00
#
_symmetry.space_group_name_H-M   'P 1'
#
loop_
_entity.id
_entity.type
_entity.pdbx_description
1 polymer ?
#
loop_
_entity_poly.entity_id
_entity_poly.type
_entity_poly.pdbx_seq_one_letter_code
_entity_poly.pdbx_strand_id
1 'polypeptide(L)'
;MQIWSIGTALRNPKRIPGFLNILNNFSNSIWDTQTQLDYYIELIRQGEVTGANFNAHQLNVSQDTARNLMYDRYKDAPIRGRVLGSLFDKLGFIDLSQGRLVLTTRGNGIINGTVLLSDALINGLMEWQYINSQSQWCNSVNGLPISQDFSPFVATLYLIGRVNYVSRNNTGITYKEFNYFAKTLDNYGLVDIFAHYIINSRINQNYAAGFIRYVDDNFINIRNATDYIDNDIKYFCESTLIQSGYIGNGPNCNFANLNYNNINQIRNIVNNCMPGALPI
;
A
#
# COMPACT_ATOMS: atom_id res chain seq x y z
N MET A 1 -9.96 16.15 3.15
CA MET A 1 -8.66 15.47 2.95
C MET A 1 -8.86 13.96 2.87
N GLN A 2 -7.97 13.23 2.22
CA GLN A 2 -7.96 11.77 2.14
C GLN A 2 -6.58 11.23 2.54
N ILE A 3 -6.56 10.10 3.24
CA ILE A 3 -5.34 9.33 3.46
C ILE A 3 -4.99 8.54 2.19
N TRP A 4 -3.69 8.35 1.94
CA TRP A 4 -3.21 7.44 0.90
C TRP A 4 -3.57 5.98 1.24
N SER A 5 -3.57 5.07 0.28
CA SER A 5 -3.64 3.61 0.54
C SER A 5 -3.18 2.82 -0.68
N ILE A 6 -2.52 1.69 -0.42
CA ILE A 6 -2.20 0.73 -1.47
C ILE A 6 -3.46 0.10 -2.08
N GLY A 7 -4.56 0.08 -1.31
CA GLY A 7 -5.83 -0.56 -1.65
C GLY A 7 -6.00 -1.88 -0.91
N THR A 8 -7.21 -2.45 -0.90
CA THR A 8 -7.52 -3.71 -0.17
C THR A 8 -7.85 -4.88 -1.10
N ALA A 9 -7.62 -4.72 -2.40
CA ALA A 9 -7.94 -5.72 -3.41
C ALA A 9 -7.24 -7.07 -3.15
N LEU A 10 -5.98 -7.03 -2.74
CA LEU A 10 -5.20 -8.20 -2.34
C LEU A 10 -4.57 -7.95 -0.97
N ARG A 11 -5.12 -8.59 0.07
CA ARG A 11 -4.70 -8.35 1.48
C ARG A 11 -3.45 -9.13 1.94
N ASN A 12 -2.92 -9.98 1.09
CA ASN A 12 -1.70 -10.76 1.35
C ASN A 12 -0.76 -10.64 0.14
N PRO A 13 0.29 -9.82 0.22
CA PRO A 13 1.20 -9.58 -0.91
C PRO A 13 1.96 -10.83 -1.36
N LYS A 14 2.15 -11.84 -0.49
CA LYS A 14 2.81 -13.11 -0.86
C LYS A 14 2.11 -13.86 -1.99
N ARG A 15 0.85 -13.53 -2.25
CA ARG A 15 0.02 -14.16 -3.29
C ARG A 15 0.16 -13.48 -4.66
N ILE A 16 0.84 -12.34 -4.73
CA ILE A 16 1.06 -11.59 -5.98
C ILE A 16 1.57 -12.51 -7.11
N PRO A 17 2.56 -13.40 -6.90
CA PRO A 17 3.04 -14.27 -7.98
C PRO A 17 1.94 -15.15 -8.60
N GLY A 18 1.09 -15.79 -7.76
CA GLY A 18 -0.01 -16.62 -8.24
C GLY A 18 -1.06 -15.82 -9.02
N PHE A 19 -1.41 -14.63 -8.51
CA PHE A 19 -2.35 -13.73 -9.17
C PHE A 19 -1.82 -13.21 -10.52
N LEU A 20 -0.54 -12.84 -10.59
CA LEU A 20 0.11 -12.39 -11.82
C LEU A 20 0.24 -13.52 -12.84
N ASN A 21 0.55 -14.74 -12.39
CA ASN A 21 0.65 -15.90 -13.27
C ASN A 21 -0.68 -16.19 -13.98
N ILE A 22 -1.81 -16.06 -13.27
CA ILE A 22 -3.15 -16.21 -13.88
C ILE A 22 -3.45 -15.02 -14.81
N LEU A 23 -3.08 -13.81 -14.42
CA LEU A 23 -3.29 -12.61 -15.22
C LEU A 23 -2.54 -12.65 -16.57
N ASN A 24 -1.38 -13.31 -16.60
CA ASN A 24 -0.57 -13.51 -17.80
C ASN A 24 -1.33 -14.20 -18.94
N ASN A 25 -2.31 -15.06 -18.61
CA ASN A 25 -3.17 -15.71 -19.61
C ASN A 25 -3.98 -14.70 -20.45
N PHE A 26 -4.11 -13.47 -19.98
CA PHE A 26 -4.84 -12.38 -20.64
C PHE A 26 -3.90 -11.34 -21.27
N SER A 27 -2.60 -11.61 -21.34
CA SER A 27 -1.60 -10.69 -21.91
C SER A 27 -1.97 -10.24 -23.32
N ASN A 28 -1.79 -8.94 -23.59
CA ASN A 28 -2.19 -8.20 -24.79
C ASN A 28 -3.70 -8.09 -25.06
N SER A 29 -4.56 -8.63 -24.20
CA SER A 29 -6.02 -8.43 -24.30
C SER A 29 -6.41 -6.99 -24.01
N ILE A 30 -7.54 -6.54 -24.56
CA ILE A 30 -8.15 -5.26 -24.19
C ILE A 30 -8.59 -5.36 -22.72
N TRP A 31 -8.20 -4.41 -21.87
CA TRP A 31 -8.50 -4.44 -20.44
C TRP A 31 -9.88 -3.83 -20.11
N ASP A 32 -10.92 -4.42 -20.68
CA ASP A 32 -12.31 -4.01 -20.52
C ASP A 32 -13.06 -4.81 -19.44
N THR A 33 -14.35 -4.50 -19.24
CA THR A 33 -15.22 -5.19 -18.27
C THR A 33 -15.25 -6.70 -18.48
N GLN A 34 -15.18 -7.17 -19.72
CA GLN A 34 -15.25 -8.59 -20.05
C GLN A 34 -13.98 -9.32 -19.63
N THR A 35 -12.81 -8.79 -19.99
CA THR A 35 -11.51 -9.35 -19.60
C THR A 35 -11.31 -9.28 -18.08
N GLN A 36 -11.76 -8.20 -17.44
CA GLN A 36 -11.73 -8.07 -15.97
C GLN A 36 -12.58 -9.15 -15.29
N LEU A 37 -13.75 -9.46 -15.83
CA LEU A 37 -14.60 -10.55 -15.33
C LEU A 37 -13.92 -11.90 -15.54
N ASP A 38 -13.37 -12.14 -16.73
CA ASP A 38 -12.73 -13.41 -17.07
C ASP A 38 -11.54 -13.70 -16.18
N TYR A 39 -10.71 -12.69 -15.93
CA TYR A 39 -9.62 -12.79 -14.98
C TYR A 39 -10.10 -13.17 -13.58
N TYR A 40 -11.17 -12.53 -13.09
CA TYR A 40 -11.70 -12.85 -11.76
C TYR A 40 -12.31 -14.25 -11.67
N ILE A 41 -12.96 -14.73 -12.74
CA ILE A 41 -13.43 -16.12 -12.85
C ILE A 41 -12.26 -17.10 -12.74
N GLU A 42 -11.17 -16.85 -13.46
CA GLU A 42 -9.98 -17.71 -13.41
C GLU A 42 -9.34 -17.73 -12.03
N LEU A 43 -9.28 -16.60 -11.33
CA LEU A 43 -8.81 -16.58 -9.94
C LEU A 43 -9.63 -17.49 -9.03
N ILE A 44 -10.96 -17.56 -9.23
CA ILE A 44 -11.82 -18.47 -8.44
C ILE A 44 -11.58 -19.93 -8.83
N ARG A 45 -11.48 -20.23 -10.13
CA ARG A 45 -11.20 -21.59 -10.64
C ARG A 45 -9.90 -22.15 -10.09
N GLN A 46 -8.86 -21.34 -10.05
CA GLN A 46 -7.54 -21.72 -9.56
C GLN A 46 -7.43 -21.69 -8.02
N GLY A 47 -8.51 -21.34 -7.31
CA GLY A 47 -8.52 -21.27 -5.84
C GLY A 47 -7.79 -20.06 -5.25
N GLU A 48 -7.34 -19.11 -6.08
CA GLU A 48 -6.73 -17.86 -5.62
C GLU A 48 -7.76 -16.91 -5.01
N VAL A 49 -9.04 -17.05 -5.33
CA VAL A 49 -10.11 -16.33 -4.64
C VAL A 49 -11.21 -17.29 -4.24
N THR A 50 -11.64 -17.23 -2.99
CA THR A 50 -12.91 -17.84 -2.58
C THR A 50 -14.03 -16.92 -3.03
N GLY A 51 -14.80 -17.33 -4.03
CA GLY A 51 -15.96 -16.56 -4.47
C GLY A 51 -17.02 -16.53 -3.37
N ALA A 52 -17.52 -15.34 -3.04
CA ALA A 52 -18.55 -15.18 -2.00
C ALA A 52 -19.82 -16.02 -2.28
N ASN A 53 -20.15 -16.20 -3.57
CA ASN A 53 -21.33 -16.92 -4.03
C ASN A 53 -21.00 -18.13 -4.93
N PHE A 54 -19.70 -18.38 -5.15
CA PHE A 54 -19.23 -19.39 -6.11
C PHE A 54 -17.99 -20.09 -5.59
N ASN A 55 -17.99 -21.42 -5.70
CA ASN A 55 -16.77 -22.22 -5.56
C ASN A 55 -16.21 -22.61 -6.94
N ALA A 56 -14.96 -23.06 -6.96
CA ALA A 56 -14.26 -23.45 -8.19
C ALA A 56 -15.06 -24.48 -9.03
N HIS A 57 -15.72 -25.46 -8.39
CA HIS A 57 -16.48 -26.49 -9.08
C HIS A 57 -17.66 -25.91 -9.85
N GLN A 58 -18.36 -24.91 -9.30
CA GLN A 58 -19.49 -24.25 -9.96
C GLN A 58 -19.08 -23.44 -11.19
N LEU A 59 -17.84 -22.95 -11.22
CA LEU A 59 -17.30 -22.20 -12.34
C LEU A 59 -16.50 -23.07 -13.31
N ASN A 60 -16.32 -24.37 -13.04
CA ASN A 60 -15.63 -25.31 -13.93
C ASN A 60 -16.52 -25.74 -15.12
N VAL A 61 -16.92 -24.75 -15.91
CA VAL A 61 -17.79 -24.82 -17.09
C VAL A 61 -17.18 -23.96 -18.20
N SER A 62 -17.83 -23.87 -19.38
CA SER A 62 -17.34 -22.97 -20.44
C SER A 62 -17.29 -21.51 -19.95
N GLN A 63 -16.42 -20.70 -20.57
CA GLN A 63 -16.26 -19.30 -20.17
C GLN A 63 -17.58 -18.52 -20.26
N ASP A 64 -18.35 -18.70 -21.34
CA ASP A 64 -19.64 -18.03 -21.52
C ASP A 64 -20.66 -18.42 -20.45
N THR A 65 -20.72 -19.71 -20.09
CA THR A 65 -21.58 -20.16 -18.99
C THR A 65 -21.14 -19.55 -17.66
N ALA A 66 -19.84 -19.49 -17.38
CA ALA A 66 -19.33 -18.89 -16.14
C ALA A 66 -19.61 -17.37 -16.08
N ARG A 67 -19.48 -16.64 -17.20
CA ARG A 67 -19.83 -15.22 -17.30
C ARG A 67 -21.30 -14.99 -16.97
N ASN A 68 -22.21 -15.77 -17.57
CA ASN A 68 -23.65 -15.66 -17.32
C ASN A 68 -23.97 -15.92 -15.85
N LEU A 69 -23.43 -16.99 -15.26
CA LEU A 69 -23.59 -17.29 -13.84
C LEU A 69 -23.14 -16.11 -12.96
N MET A 70 -21.98 -15.53 -13.25
CA MET A 70 -21.44 -14.40 -12.49
C MET A 70 -22.31 -13.16 -12.62
N TYR A 71 -22.79 -12.80 -13.81
CA TYR A 71 -23.68 -11.64 -13.97
C TYR A 71 -25.02 -11.84 -13.27
N ASP A 72 -25.55 -13.05 -13.24
CA ASP A 72 -26.83 -13.33 -12.58
C ASP A 72 -26.76 -13.18 -11.07
N ARG A 73 -25.65 -13.59 -10.44
CA ARG A 73 -25.54 -13.68 -8.96
C ARG A 73 -24.52 -12.75 -8.33
N TYR A 74 -23.68 -12.11 -9.14
CA TYR A 74 -22.68 -11.15 -8.67
C TYR A 74 -22.30 -10.11 -9.74
N LYS A 75 -23.23 -9.19 -10.03
CA LYS A 75 -23.08 -8.15 -11.07
C LYS A 75 -21.79 -7.34 -10.99
N ASP A 76 -21.29 -7.08 -9.78
CA ASP A 76 -20.06 -6.31 -9.54
C ASP A 76 -18.77 -7.14 -9.63
N ALA A 77 -18.86 -8.42 -10.02
CA ALA A 77 -17.69 -9.27 -10.20
C ALA A 77 -16.59 -8.67 -11.10
N PRO A 78 -16.88 -7.99 -12.23
CA PRO A 78 -15.84 -7.34 -13.03
C PRO A 78 -15.03 -6.30 -12.25
N ILE A 79 -15.65 -5.60 -11.29
CA ILE A 79 -14.98 -4.61 -10.45
C ILE A 79 -13.85 -5.28 -9.63
N ARG A 80 -14.01 -6.54 -9.22
CA ARG A 80 -12.97 -7.28 -8.48
C ARG A 80 -11.72 -7.51 -9.33
N GLY A 81 -11.87 -7.90 -10.59
CA GLY A 81 -10.76 -8.00 -11.53
C GLY A 81 -10.12 -6.63 -11.79
N ARG A 82 -10.94 -5.59 -11.98
CA ARG A 82 -10.47 -4.21 -12.18
C ARG A 82 -9.59 -3.71 -11.05
N VAL A 83 -10.01 -3.85 -9.79
CA VAL A 83 -9.24 -3.32 -8.64
C VAL A 83 -7.92 -4.08 -8.42
N LEU A 84 -7.84 -5.36 -8.81
CA LEU A 84 -6.59 -6.11 -8.82
C LEU A 84 -5.66 -5.61 -9.93
N GLY A 85 -6.19 -5.42 -11.15
CA GLY A 85 -5.43 -4.81 -12.25
C GLY A 85 -4.88 -3.43 -11.86
N SER A 86 -5.71 -2.56 -11.29
CA SER A 86 -5.26 -1.24 -10.80
C SER A 86 -4.20 -1.30 -9.71
N LEU A 87 -4.22 -2.33 -8.85
CA LEU A 87 -3.17 -2.54 -7.85
C LEU A 87 -1.85 -2.94 -8.52
N PHE A 88 -1.88 -3.86 -9.49
CA PHE A 88 -0.67 -4.30 -10.18
C PHE A 88 -0.08 -3.24 -11.10
N ASP A 89 -0.94 -2.42 -11.72
CA ASP A 89 -0.54 -1.25 -12.51
C ASP A 89 0.12 -0.19 -11.61
N LYS A 90 -0.50 0.11 -10.46
CA LYS A 90 0.08 1.00 -9.42
C LYS A 90 1.47 0.55 -8.96
N LEU A 91 1.71 -0.75 -8.84
CA LEU A 91 3.00 -1.31 -8.41
C LEU A 91 4.00 -1.52 -9.58
N GLY A 92 3.60 -1.19 -10.81
CA GLY A 92 4.44 -1.33 -12.01
C GLY A 92 4.68 -2.78 -12.42
N PHE A 93 3.78 -3.71 -12.08
CA PHE A 93 3.85 -5.11 -12.51
C PHE A 93 3.17 -5.33 -13.87
N ILE A 94 2.16 -4.51 -14.17
CA ILE A 94 1.53 -4.44 -15.47
C ILE A 94 1.48 -2.98 -15.95
N ASP A 95 1.22 -2.78 -17.22
CA ASP A 95 0.94 -1.49 -17.85
C ASP A 95 -0.44 -1.57 -18.52
N LEU A 96 -1.31 -0.64 -18.15
CA LEU A 96 -2.67 -0.49 -18.71
C LEU A 96 -2.85 0.80 -19.53
N SER A 97 -1.79 1.59 -19.75
CA SER A 97 -1.85 2.94 -20.35
C SER A 97 -2.41 2.97 -21.77
N GLN A 98 -2.22 1.88 -22.53
CA GLN A 98 -2.72 1.73 -23.90
C GLN A 98 -4.09 1.01 -23.96
N GLY A 99 -4.78 0.86 -22.81
CA GLY A 99 -6.05 0.14 -22.72
C GLY A 99 -5.93 -1.37 -22.92
N ARG A 100 -4.70 -1.90 -22.98
CA ARG A 100 -4.39 -3.32 -23.08
C ARG A 100 -3.58 -3.76 -21.89
N LEU A 101 -3.74 -5.02 -21.50
CA LEU A 101 -2.96 -5.60 -20.43
C LEU A 101 -1.59 -6.02 -20.94
N VAL A 102 -0.52 -5.40 -20.43
CA VAL A 102 0.86 -5.78 -20.74
C VAL A 102 1.61 -6.05 -19.45
N LEU A 103 2.25 -7.21 -19.31
CA LEU A 103 3.16 -7.47 -18.18
C LEU A 103 4.46 -6.70 -18.39
N THR A 104 4.89 -5.97 -17.36
CA THR A 104 6.20 -5.29 -17.38
C THR A 104 7.34 -6.29 -17.23
N THR A 105 8.58 -5.84 -17.45
CA THR A 105 9.77 -6.64 -17.13
C THR A 105 9.78 -7.08 -15.66
N ARG A 106 9.33 -6.21 -14.75
CA ARG A 106 9.20 -6.52 -13.31
C ARG A 106 8.15 -7.59 -13.07
N GLY A 107 6.95 -7.45 -13.64
CA GLY A 107 5.88 -8.45 -13.51
C GLY A 107 6.28 -9.83 -14.04
N ASN A 108 6.88 -9.87 -15.24
CA ASN A 108 7.42 -11.11 -15.82
C ASN A 108 8.53 -11.71 -14.94
N GLY A 109 9.39 -10.88 -14.37
CA GLY A 109 10.47 -11.33 -13.50
C GLY A 109 9.97 -12.02 -12.23
N ILE A 110 8.86 -11.55 -11.65
CA ILE A 110 8.21 -12.19 -10.51
C ILE A 110 7.69 -13.58 -10.89
N ILE A 111 6.96 -13.68 -12.01
CA ILE A 111 6.37 -14.96 -12.48
C ILE A 111 7.47 -15.99 -12.76
N ASN A 112 8.55 -15.57 -13.41
CA ASN A 112 9.66 -16.45 -13.79
C ASN A 112 10.65 -16.72 -12.66
N GLY A 113 10.47 -16.11 -11.49
CA GLY A 113 11.38 -16.24 -10.35
C GLY A 113 12.76 -15.59 -10.56
N THR A 114 12.92 -14.73 -11.57
CA THR A 114 14.18 -14.00 -11.83
C THR A 114 14.28 -12.71 -11.03
N VAL A 115 13.18 -12.25 -10.43
CA VAL A 115 13.12 -11.09 -9.53
C VAL A 115 12.44 -11.53 -8.24
N LEU A 116 13.08 -11.25 -7.10
CA LEU A 116 12.48 -11.49 -5.78
C LEU A 116 11.27 -10.57 -5.59
N LEU A 117 10.20 -11.10 -5.00
CA LEU A 117 8.99 -10.31 -4.71
C LEU A 117 9.31 -9.10 -3.84
N SER A 118 10.21 -9.24 -2.85
CA SER A 118 10.66 -8.14 -1.98
C SER A 118 11.25 -7.00 -2.79
N ASP A 119 12.14 -7.31 -3.74
CA ASP A 119 12.83 -6.31 -4.56
C ASP A 119 11.86 -5.63 -5.54
N ALA A 120 10.95 -6.42 -6.12
CA ALA A 120 9.89 -5.87 -6.96
C ALA A 120 8.97 -4.92 -6.18
N LEU A 121 8.62 -5.27 -4.94
CA LEU A 121 7.82 -4.43 -4.06
C LEU A 121 8.56 -3.17 -3.62
N ILE A 122 9.84 -3.24 -3.26
CA ILE A 122 10.64 -2.05 -2.93
C ILE A 122 10.56 -1.04 -4.08
N ASN A 123 10.84 -1.49 -5.31
CA ASN A 123 10.82 -0.60 -6.48
C ASN A 123 9.41 -0.04 -6.75
N GLY A 124 8.37 -0.90 -6.77
CA GLY A 124 7.00 -0.47 -7.02
C GLY A 124 6.45 0.48 -5.94
N LEU A 125 6.78 0.26 -4.67
CA LEU A 125 6.35 1.11 -3.56
C LEU A 125 7.11 2.45 -3.52
N MET A 126 8.37 2.47 -3.94
CA MET A 126 9.15 3.70 -4.09
C MET A 126 8.61 4.56 -5.24
N GLU A 127 8.27 3.93 -6.36
CA GLU A 127 7.70 4.60 -7.53
C GLU A 127 6.24 5.02 -7.32
N TRP A 128 5.52 4.36 -6.41
CA TRP A 128 4.15 4.73 -6.07
C TRP A 128 4.09 6.12 -5.43
N GLN A 129 3.75 7.10 -6.26
CA GLN A 129 3.54 8.48 -5.85
C GLN A 129 2.10 8.70 -5.38
N TYR A 130 1.95 9.41 -4.26
CA TYR A 130 0.66 9.94 -3.83
C TYR A 130 0.59 11.44 -4.16
N ILE A 131 0.15 11.72 -5.39
CA ILE A 131 0.09 13.07 -5.94
C ILE A 131 -1.26 13.70 -5.57
N ASN A 132 -1.22 14.75 -4.76
CA ASN A 132 -2.34 15.69 -4.64
C ASN A 132 -2.01 16.97 -5.42
N SER A 133 -3.03 17.60 -6.02
CA SER A 133 -2.85 18.86 -6.75
C SER A 133 -2.39 20.02 -5.84
N GLN A 134 -2.54 19.89 -4.52
CA GLN A 134 -1.98 20.76 -3.47
C GLN A 134 -1.69 19.90 -2.23
N SER A 135 -0.69 20.27 -1.41
CA SER A 135 -0.57 19.66 -0.08
C SER A 135 -1.87 19.88 0.67
N GLN A 136 -2.37 18.82 1.27
CA GLN A 136 -3.56 18.81 2.10
C GLN A 136 -3.37 19.69 3.35
N TRP A 137 -2.12 20.03 3.68
CA TRP A 137 -1.71 20.85 4.82
C TRP A 137 -1.38 22.31 4.46
N CYS A 138 -1.60 22.75 3.21
CA CYS A 138 -1.20 24.08 2.73
C CYS A 138 -1.72 25.25 3.58
N ASN A 139 -2.88 25.08 4.22
CA ASN A 139 -3.51 26.09 5.08
C ASN A 139 -3.14 25.94 6.57
N SER A 140 -2.56 24.81 6.99
CA SER A 140 -2.31 24.45 8.39
C SER A 140 -0.82 24.39 8.76
N VAL A 141 0.08 24.26 7.78
CA VAL A 141 1.53 24.28 7.96
C VAL A 141 2.13 25.28 6.96
N ASN A 142 2.28 26.53 7.41
CA ASN A 142 2.79 27.69 6.65
C ASN A 142 3.69 27.32 5.45
N GLY A 143 3.15 27.41 4.23
CA GLY A 143 3.96 27.50 3.01
C GLY A 143 4.81 26.28 2.64
N LEU A 144 4.52 25.07 3.16
CA LEU A 144 5.24 23.88 2.70
C LEU A 144 4.90 23.61 1.21
N PRO A 145 5.92 23.45 0.33
CA PRO A 145 5.70 23.24 -1.09
C PRO A 145 5.01 21.89 -1.35
N ILE A 146 4.42 21.73 -2.53
CA ILE A 146 3.91 20.43 -2.98
C ILE A 146 5.11 19.49 -3.15
N SER A 147 5.08 18.31 -2.51
CA SER A 147 6.03 17.25 -2.84
C SER A 147 5.55 16.57 -4.11
N GLN A 148 6.07 16.99 -5.26
CA GLN A 148 5.72 16.41 -6.56
C GLN A 148 6.10 14.91 -6.65
N ASP A 149 7.08 14.49 -5.83
CA ASP A 149 7.60 13.12 -5.75
C ASP A 149 7.45 12.51 -4.34
N PHE A 150 6.25 12.58 -3.75
CA PHE A 150 5.97 11.94 -2.46
C PHE A 150 5.61 10.44 -2.58
N SER A 151 6.50 9.57 -2.12
CA SER A 151 6.20 8.15 -1.87
C SER A 151 5.79 7.90 -0.40
N PRO A 152 4.56 7.41 -0.14
CA PRO A 152 4.11 7.03 1.19
C PRO A 152 4.99 5.98 1.87
N PHE A 153 5.55 5.06 1.09
CA PHE A 153 6.43 4.02 1.60
C PHE A 153 7.74 4.61 2.13
N VAL A 154 8.40 5.45 1.33
CA VAL A 154 9.64 6.12 1.73
C VAL A 154 9.39 7.06 2.91
N ALA A 155 8.27 7.78 2.91
CA ALA A 155 7.91 8.68 4.00
C ALA A 155 7.70 7.92 5.32
N THR A 156 7.13 6.72 5.24
CA THR A 156 6.96 5.81 6.39
C THR A 156 8.32 5.32 6.90
N LEU A 157 9.23 4.89 6.02
CA LEU A 157 10.59 4.51 6.41
C LEU A 157 11.30 5.66 7.13
N TYR A 158 11.21 6.86 6.55
CA TYR A 158 11.83 8.05 7.10
C TYR A 158 11.21 8.43 8.45
N LEU A 159 9.88 8.40 8.59
CA LEU A 159 9.19 8.70 9.86
C LEU A 159 9.60 7.75 10.98
N ILE A 160 9.59 6.44 10.73
CA ILE A 160 9.99 5.45 11.74
C ILE A 160 11.45 5.68 12.15
N GLY A 161 12.33 5.90 11.17
CA GLY A 161 13.74 6.22 11.41
C GLY A 161 13.91 7.48 12.26
N ARG A 162 13.19 8.57 11.94
CA ARG A 162 13.22 9.83 12.71
C ARG A 162 12.72 9.64 14.13
N VAL A 163 11.61 8.92 14.33
CA VAL A 163 11.09 8.58 15.66
C VAL A 163 12.14 7.81 16.48
N ASN A 164 12.78 6.81 15.87
CA ASN A 164 13.84 6.04 16.54
C ASN A 164 15.04 6.91 16.92
N TYR A 165 15.47 7.78 16.01
CA TYR A 165 16.57 8.71 16.25
C TYR A 165 16.26 9.70 17.38
N VAL A 166 15.10 10.38 17.32
CA VAL A 166 14.70 11.40 18.32
C VAL A 166 14.49 10.78 19.69
N SER A 167 13.90 9.59 19.77
CA SER A 167 13.74 8.85 21.03
C SER A 167 15.03 8.22 21.55
N ARG A 168 16.10 8.17 20.73
CA ARG A 168 17.35 7.44 20.99
C ARG A 168 17.11 5.95 21.29
N ASN A 169 16.03 5.40 20.79
CA ASN A 169 15.64 4.01 21.00
C ASN A 169 14.86 3.49 19.79
N ASN A 170 15.07 2.23 19.44
CA ASN A 170 14.46 1.59 18.26
C ASN A 170 13.03 1.15 18.55
N THR A 171 12.18 2.09 18.95
CA THR A 171 10.80 1.84 19.41
C THR A 171 9.81 1.64 18.27
N GLY A 172 10.13 2.12 17.07
CA GLY A 172 9.23 2.14 15.94
C GLY A 172 8.03 3.06 16.17
N ILE A 173 6.90 2.73 15.56
CA ILE A 173 5.62 3.42 15.74
C ILE A 173 4.49 2.43 16.06
N THR A 174 3.54 2.88 16.86
CA THR A 174 2.32 2.15 17.20
C THR A 174 1.29 2.23 16.07
N TYR A 175 0.25 1.41 16.15
CA TYR A 175 -0.87 1.44 15.22
C TYR A 175 -1.52 2.83 15.15
N LYS A 176 -1.80 3.41 16.33
CA LYS A 176 -2.40 4.74 16.46
C LYS A 176 -1.50 5.81 15.84
N GLU A 177 -0.19 5.71 16.09
CA GLU A 177 0.78 6.63 15.51
C GLU A 177 0.86 6.50 13.99
N PHE A 178 0.83 5.27 13.46
CA PHE A 178 0.74 5.04 12.03
C PHE A 178 -0.53 5.67 11.44
N ASN A 179 -1.69 5.43 12.05
CA ASN A 179 -2.98 5.96 11.58
C ASN A 179 -3.00 7.49 11.51
N TYR A 180 -2.56 8.19 12.55
CA TYR A 180 -2.71 9.66 12.59
C TYR A 180 -1.55 10.40 11.95
N PHE A 181 -0.33 9.86 12.01
CA PHE A 181 0.86 10.56 11.52
C PHE A 181 1.31 10.00 10.17
N ALA A 182 1.54 8.70 10.03
CA ALA A 182 2.05 8.16 8.76
C ALA A 182 1.02 8.33 7.61
N LYS A 183 -0.24 7.94 7.84
CA LYS A 183 -1.32 7.98 6.82
C LYS A 183 -1.66 9.37 6.32
N THR A 184 -1.33 10.40 7.09
CA THR A 184 -1.68 11.78 6.79
C THR A 184 -0.49 12.58 6.27
N LEU A 185 0.70 11.97 6.18
CA LEU A 185 1.82 12.53 5.43
C LEU A 185 1.47 12.62 3.94
N ASP A 186 1.78 13.76 3.35
CA ASP A 186 1.75 14.02 1.91
C ASP A 186 3.00 14.77 1.41
N ASN A 187 3.96 15.01 2.32
CA ASN A 187 5.21 15.70 2.07
C ASN A 187 6.28 15.24 3.07
N TYR A 188 7.51 15.02 2.59
CA TYR A 188 8.66 14.65 3.42
C TYR A 188 9.04 15.71 4.47
N GLY A 189 8.78 17.00 4.23
CA GLY A 189 9.05 18.09 5.16
C GLY A 189 8.23 18.01 6.46
N LEU A 190 7.12 17.27 6.46
CA LEU A 190 6.31 17.03 7.67
C LEU A 190 6.88 15.93 8.56
N VAL A 191 7.79 15.09 8.04
CA VAL A 191 8.21 13.87 8.73
C VAL A 191 8.89 14.18 10.07
N ASP A 192 9.79 15.16 10.10
CA ASP A 192 10.48 15.51 11.35
C ASP A 192 9.54 16.16 12.37
N ILE A 193 8.59 16.99 11.89
CA ILE A 193 7.54 17.57 12.72
C ILE A 193 6.72 16.45 13.35
N PHE A 194 6.23 15.51 12.54
CA PHE A 194 5.40 14.39 13.02
C PHE A 194 6.17 13.45 13.96
N ALA A 195 7.46 13.23 13.72
CA ALA A 195 8.31 12.47 14.64
C ALA A 195 8.35 13.12 16.04
N HIS A 196 8.52 14.45 16.11
CA HIS A 196 8.49 15.17 17.40
C HIS A 196 7.10 15.16 18.03
N TYR A 197 6.01 15.29 17.25
CA TYR A 197 4.65 15.13 17.77
C TYR A 197 4.44 13.76 18.40
N ILE A 198 4.91 12.68 17.75
CA ILE A 198 4.85 11.32 18.29
C ILE A 198 5.59 11.25 19.62
N ILE A 199 6.86 11.66 19.68
CA ILE A 199 7.66 11.57 20.91
C ILE A 199 7.06 12.39 22.05
N ASN A 200 6.63 13.63 21.78
CA ASN A 200 6.00 14.47 22.79
C ASN A 200 4.65 13.91 23.25
N SER A 201 3.89 13.26 22.37
CA SER A 201 2.62 12.60 22.73
C SER A 201 2.81 11.37 23.61
N ARG A 202 3.94 10.66 23.50
CA ARG A 202 4.31 9.54 24.39
C ARG A 202 4.62 10.03 25.81
N ILE A 203 5.15 11.26 25.94
CA ILE A 203 5.43 11.89 27.25
C ILE A 203 4.15 12.50 27.84
N ASN A 204 3.37 13.20 27.02
CA ASN A 204 2.11 13.84 27.39
C ASN A 204 1.04 13.51 26.36
N GLN A 205 0.09 12.64 26.72
CA GLN A 205 -0.96 12.17 25.82
C GLN A 205 -1.83 13.29 25.24
N ASN A 206 -1.93 14.44 25.90
CA ASN A 206 -2.70 15.59 25.42
C ASN A 206 -1.96 16.42 24.35
N TYR A 207 -0.65 16.21 24.15
CA TYR A 207 0.17 17.01 23.23
C TYR A 207 -0.36 16.96 21.79
N ALA A 208 -0.82 15.79 21.35
CA ALA A 208 -1.36 15.59 20.00
C ALA A 208 -2.90 15.67 19.94
N ALA A 209 -3.60 15.99 21.04
CA ALA A 209 -5.06 15.93 21.07
C ALA A 209 -5.73 16.85 20.05
N GLY A 210 -5.23 18.09 19.92
CA GLY A 210 -5.73 19.04 18.92
C GLY A 210 -5.46 18.58 17.48
N PHE A 211 -4.29 17.99 17.23
CA PHE A 211 -3.93 17.43 15.93
C PHE A 211 -4.82 16.24 15.56
N ILE A 212 -5.02 15.29 16.48
CA ILE A 212 -5.90 14.13 16.27
C ILE A 212 -7.32 14.59 15.95
N ARG A 213 -7.85 15.55 16.72
CA ARG A 213 -9.19 16.12 16.45
C ARG A 213 -9.26 16.75 15.06
N TYR A 214 -8.24 17.51 14.67
CA TYR A 214 -8.16 18.08 13.33
C TYR A 214 -8.17 17.00 12.24
N VAL A 215 -7.41 15.92 12.41
CA VAL A 215 -7.41 14.80 11.45
C VAL A 215 -8.81 14.18 11.37
N ASP A 216 -9.45 13.89 12.50
CA ASP A 216 -10.80 13.30 12.57
C ASP A 216 -11.87 14.17 11.90
N ASP A 217 -11.76 15.49 12.03
CA ASP A 217 -12.71 16.46 11.49
C ASP A 217 -12.52 16.69 9.98
N ASN A 218 -11.30 16.49 9.46
CA ASN A 218 -10.96 16.92 8.09
C ASN A 218 -10.56 15.80 7.12
N PHE A 219 -10.22 14.59 7.60
CA PHE A 219 -9.90 13.43 6.75
C PHE A 219 -11.09 12.48 6.64
N ILE A 220 -11.68 12.41 5.44
CA ILE A 220 -12.98 11.74 5.21
C ILE A 220 -12.89 10.22 5.45
N ASN A 221 -11.75 9.61 5.14
CA ASN A 221 -11.56 8.16 5.19
C ASN A 221 -10.74 7.68 6.42
N ILE A 222 -10.40 8.57 7.37
CA ILE A 222 -9.64 8.17 8.56
C ILE A 222 -10.42 7.21 9.46
N ARG A 223 -11.75 7.35 9.52
CA ARG A 223 -12.63 6.46 10.32
C ARG A 223 -12.65 5.02 9.81
N ASN A 224 -12.37 4.82 8.52
CA ASN A 224 -12.27 3.52 7.88
C ASN A 224 -10.82 3.10 7.64
N ALA A 225 -9.85 3.80 8.24
CA ALA A 225 -8.43 3.57 8.01
C ALA A 225 -7.96 2.18 8.41
N THR A 226 -8.71 1.52 9.30
CA THR A 226 -8.26 0.27 9.93
C THR A 226 -7.91 -0.80 8.90
N ASP A 227 -8.81 -1.03 7.95
CA ASP A 227 -8.66 -1.99 6.87
C ASP A 227 -7.50 -1.64 5.91
N TYR A 228 -7.20 -0.35 5.75
CA TYR A 228 -6.14 0.12 4.88
C TYR A 228 -4.78 -0.03 5.55
N ILE A 229 -4.66 0.34 6.83
CA ILE A 229 -3.42 0.29 7.60
C ILE A 229 -2.86 -1.13 7.67
N ASP A 230 -3.71 -2.09 8.00
CA ASP A 230 -3.32 -3.50 8.07
C ASP A 230 -2.81 -4.03 6.74
N ASN A 231 -3.33 -3.52 5.63
CA ASN A 231 -2.84 -3.94 4.33
C ASN A 231 -1.55 -3.22 3.93
N ASP A 232 -1.48 -1.90 4.12
CA ASP A 232 -0.28 -1.13 3.79
C ASP A 232 0.94 -1.69 4.52
N ILE A 233 0.81 -2.01 5.82
CA ILE A 233 1.92 -2.56 6.59
C ILE A 233 2.36 -3.93 6.09
N LYS A 234 1.44 -4.78 5.61
CA LYS A 234 1.78 -6.11 5.07
C LYS A 234 2.65 -5.99 3.83
N TYR A 235 2.33 -5.06 2.92
CA TYR A 235 3.15 -4.80 1.74
C TYR A 235 4.51 -4.23 2.13
N PHE A 236 4.54 -3.33 3.10
CA PHE A 236 5.80 -2.77 3.59
C PHE A 236 6.66 -3.83 4.30
N CYS A 237 6.05 -4.78 5.02
CA CYS A 237 6.76 -5.91 5.61
C CYS A 237 7.26 -6.91 4.58
N GLU A 238 6.48 -7.18 3.52
CA GLU A 238 6.91 -8.06 2.43
C GLU A 238 8.07 -7.47 1.61
N SER A 239 8.23 -6.14 1.61
CA SER A 239 9.43 -5.48 1.09
C SER A 239 10.70 -5.79 1.89
N THR A 240 10.56 -6.34 3.11
CA THR A 240 11.62 -6.62 4.09
C THR A 240 12.31 -5.41 4.71
N LEU A 241 11.96 -4.18 4.34
CA LEU A 241 12.53 -2.95 4.93
C LEU A 241 11.86 -2.54 6.25
N ILE A 242 10.62 -2.98 6.46
CA ILE A 242 9.87 -2.81 7.70
C ILE A 242 9.63 -4.18 8.32
N GLN A 243 9.74 -4.28 9.63
CA GLN A 243 9.28 -5.41 10.42
C GLN A 243 8.08 -4.98 11.26
N SER A 244 7.11 -5.87 11.37
CA SER A 244 5.97 -5.71 12.28
C SER A 244 6.06 -6.80 13.32
N GLY A 245 6.16 -6.41 14.59
CA GLY A 245 6.09 -7.33 15.73
C GLY A 245 4.65 -7.66 16.07
N TYR A 246 3.86 -8.11 15.08
CA TYR A 246 2.41 -8.35 15.18
C TYR A 246 2.09 -9.41 16.25
N ILE A 247 2.17 -9.01 17.52
CA ILE A 247 1.79 -9.78 18.71
C ILE A 247 0.63 -9.01 19.34
N GLY A 248 -0.56 -9.21 18.77
CA GLY A 248 -1.83 -8.79 19.38
C GLY A 248 -2.50 -7.55 18.79
N ASN A 249 -3.83 -7.59 18.77
CA ASN A 249 -4.69 -6.44 18.50
C ASN A 249 -4.67 -5.53 19.74
N GLY A 250 -3.94 -4.42 19.68
CA GLY A 250 -3.95 -3.42 20.74
C GLY A 250 -3.44 -2.06 20.24
N PRO A 251 -4.08 -0.93 20.63
CA PRO A 251 -3.72 0.41 20.15
C PRO A 251 -2.31 0.88 20.57
N ASN A 252 -1.66 0.17 21.51
CA ASN A 252 -0.38 0.53 22.12
C ASN A 252 0.75 -0.48 21.81
N CYS A 253 0.56 -1.43 20.89
CA CYS A 253 1.60 -2.38 20.50
C CYS A 253 2.55 -1.76 19.46
N ASN A 254 3.84 -2.08 19.51
CA ASN A 254 4.80 -1.73 18.46
C ASN A 254 4.32 -2.37 17.15
N PHE A 255 3.78 -1.53 16.26
CA PHE A 255 3.09 -1.98 15.06
C PHE A 255 4.06 -2.10 13.89
N ALA A 256 4.96 -1.14 13.74
CA ALA A 256 5.92 -1.08 12.66
C ALA A 256 7.26 -0.55 13.15
N ASN A 257 8.36 -1.19 12.75
CA ASN A 257 9.70 -0.69 12.97
C ASN A 257 10.59 -0.97 11.76
N LEU A 258 11.72 -0.29 11.64
CA LEU A 258 12.70 -0.60 10.60
C LEU A 258 13.27 -2.00 10.81
N ASN A 259 13.50 -2.72 9.71
CA ASN A 259 14.31 -3.92 9.74
C ASN A 259 15.79 -3.52 9.67
N TYR A 260 16.46 -3.54 10.81
CA TYR A 260 17.85 -3.07 10.94
C TYR A 260 18.86 -3.90 10.16
N ASN A 261 18.52 -5.13 9.76
CA ASN A 261 19.36 -5.91 8.84
C ASN A 261 19.53 -5.21 7.48
N ASN A 262 18.58 -4.36 7.10
CA ASN A 262 18.55 -3.63 5.84
C ASN A 262 18.80 -2.11 6.02
N ILE A 263 19.36 -1.66 7.16
CA ILE A 263 19.46 -0.23 7.49
C ILE A 263 20.23 0.61 6.46
N ASN A 264 21.28 0.05 5.85
CA ASN A 264 22.06 0.75 4.83
C ASN A 264 21.23 0.98 3.56
N GLN A 265 20.45 -0.02 3.15
CA GLN A 265 19.54 0.11 2.02
C GLN A 265 18.45 1.14 2.32
N ILE A 266 17.87 1.10 3.52
CA ILE A 266 16.84 2.07 3.97
C ILE A 266 17.39 3.50 3.90
N ARG A 267 18.59 3.74 4.46
CA ARG A 267 19.24 5.05 4.41
C ARG A 267 19.50 5.52 2.99
N ASN A 268 19.99 4.64 2.12
CA ASN A 268 20.22 4.97 0.71
C ASN A 268 18.92 5.36 -0.01
N ILE A 269 17.84 4.60 0.20
CA ILE A 269 16.51 4.89 -0.37
C ILE A 269 16.03 6.26 0.10
N VAL A 270 16.05 6.51 1.42
CA VAL A 270 15.58 7.78 2.01
C VAL A 270 16.41 8.96 1.48
N ASN A 271 17.74 8.85 1.47
CA ASN A 271 18.62 9.93 1.00
C ASN A 271 18.47 10.22 -0.50
N ASN A 272 18.19 9.19 -1.32
CA ASN A 272 17.99 9.36 -2.75
C ASN A 272 16.65 10.04 -3.07
N CYS A 273 15.59 9.68 -2.36
CA CYS A 273 14.26 10.28 -2.54
C CYS A 273 14.12 11.64 -1.84
N MET A 274 14.89 11.89 -0.79
CA MET A 274 14.90 13.15 -0.05
C MET A 274 16.36 13.59 0.19
N PRO A 275 16.99 14.23 -0.79
CA PRO A 275 18.30 14.85 -0.59
C PRO A 275 18.24 15.84 0.58
N GLY A 276 19.11 15.64 1.58
CA GLY A 276 19.10 16.43 2.82
C GLY A 276 18.18 15.89 3.92
N ALA A 277 17.70 14.65 3.80
CA ALA A 277 17.08 13.93 4.91
C ALA A 277 17.95 13.99 6.18
N LEU A 278 17.29 14.20 7.31
CA LEU A 278 17.92 14.17 8.63
C LEU A 278 18.33 12.74 8.99
N PRO A 279 19.24 12.56 9.97
CA PRO A 279 19.70 11.24 10.38
C PRO A 279 18.57 10.32 10.85
N ILE A 280 18.68 9.04 10.49
CA ILE A 280 17.83 7.92 10.92
C ILE A 280 18.64 6.69 11.33
#